data_AF-A0A9P5K2V3-F1
#
_entry.id   AF-A0A9P5K2V3-F1
#
_cell.length_a   1.000
_cell.length_b   1.000
_cell.length_c   1.000
_cell.angle_alpha   90.00
_cell.angle_beta   90.00
_cell.angle_gamma   90.00
#
_symmetry.space_group_name_H-M   'P 1'
#
loop_
_entity.id
_entity.type
_entity.pdbx_description
1 polymer ?
#
loop_
_entity_poly.entity_id
_entity_poly.type
_entity_poly.pdbx_seq_one_letter_code
_entity_poly.pdbx_strand_id
1 'polypeptide(L)'
;MTRVFPNLETIPERSNVKDQNAWGEVDLQQSNIDEETETCVGDEVDGPGIPPIPPTNYLHISKHDSPVNEQVILDLSMVPPPLPPGVASGTVCKNLTLHTTNGHVTAEIWIRHDGSTESKRVSMDLSTDNGAVRATVHDRFSPGDRSIRTLPFLNMELRANHGDVYLSLPRCFRGPITIRTRDDRIAFSPAFGKRTALISDVSGDRVYFVGDRPRGGRWRNGHNGDNSETVEDLLDQISIDGKYTSVRIRWDGEEEVPFMLPDPWKAFWSGAERFFATGRVV
;
A
#
# COMPACT_ATOMS: atom_id res chain seq x y z
N MET A 1 9.04 55.31 17.30
CA MET A 1 10.07 54.33 16.88
C MET A 1 9.76 53.92 15.46
N THR A 2 10.49 54.50 14.50
CA THR A 2 10.24 54.37 13.06
C THR A 2 11.18 53.31 12.51
N ARG A 3 10.64 52.19 12.02
CA ARG A 3 11.42 51.11 11.41
C ARG A 3 11.65 51.44 9.93
N VAL A 4 12.92 51.62 9.59
CA VAL A 4 13.43 51.78 8.22
C VAL A 4 13.72 50.38 7.66
N PHE A 5 13.17 50.04 6.50
CA PHE A 5 13.50 48.82 5.76
C PHE A 5 14.70 49.06 4.85
N PRO A 6 15.69 48.15 4.76
CA PRO A 6 16.79 48.27 3.82
C PRO A 6 16.40 47.83 2.40
N ASN A 7 17.02 48.51 1.45
CA ASN A 7 16.96 48.32 0.00
C ASN A 7 17.24 46.88 -0.44
N LEU A 8 16.47 46.41 -1.42
CA LEU A 8 16.74 45.22 -2.22
C LEU A 8 17.79 45.56 -3.29
N GLU A 9 18.97 44.96 -3.18
CA GLU A 9 20.01 45.01 -4.19
C GLU A 9 19.72 44.07 -5.37
N THR A 10 20.03 44.59 -6.55
CA THR A 10 19.85 44.06 -7.89
C THR A 10 20.70 42.79 -8.12
N ILE A 11 20.07 41.71 -8.58
CA ILE A 11 20.75 40.46 -8.98
C ILE A 11 21.28 40.61 -10.42
N PRO A 12 22.56 40.29 -10.71
CA PRO A 12 23.09 40.37 -12.06
C PRO A 12 22.64 39.18 -12.93
N GLU A 13 22.28 39.50 -14.18
CA GLU A 13 21.98 38.56 -15.27
C GLU A 13 23.15 37.61 -15.53
N ARG A 14 22.89 36.30 -15.46
CA ARG A 14 23.84 35.27 -15.91
C ARG A 14 23.70 35.06 -17.41
N SER A 15 24.81 35.33 -18.10
CA SER A 15 25.06 35.12 -19.52
C SER A 15 24.88 33.68 -19.99
N ASN A 16 24.24 33.55 -21.15
CA ASN A 16 24.13 32.35 -21.98
C ASN A 16 25.51 31.78 -22.35
N VAL A 17 25.83 30.59 -21.86
CA VAL A 17 26.92 29.76 -22.38
C VAL A 17 26.32 28.74 -23.34
N LYS A 18 26.63 28.92 -24.64
CA LYS A 18 26.39 27.94 -25.70
C LYS A 18 27.46 26.86 -25.59
N ASP A 19 27.17 25.76 -24.91
CA ASP A 19 27.98 24.55 -25.03
C ASP A 19 27.47 23.70 -26.19
N GLN A 20 28.38 23.51 -27.14
CA GLN A 20 28.18 22.79 -28.38
C GLN A 20 28.23 21.28 -28.14
N ASN A 21 27.34 20.61 -28.87
CA ASN A 21 27.11 19.18 -28.92
C ASN A 21 28.38 18.39 -29.28
N ALA A 22 28.70 17.37 -28.47
CA ALA A 22 29.55 16.24 -28.86
C ALA A 22 28.94 14.96 -28.28
N TRP A 23 27.81 14.53 -28.85
CA TRP A 23 27.25 13.22 -28.58
C TRP A 23 27.84 12.25 -29.59
N GLY A 24 28.72 11.37 -29.10
CA GLY A 24 29.20 10.21 -29.83
C GLY A 24 28.04 9.29 -30.16
N GLU A 25 28.01 8.89 -31.42
CA GLU A 25 27.14 7.86 -31.98
C GLU A 25 27.49 6.52 -31.32
N VAL A 26 26.66 6.10 -30.35
CA VAL A 26 26.77 4.78 -29.74
C VAL A 26 25.85 3.88 -30.53
N ASP A 27 26.44 2.95 -31.29
CA ASP A 27 25.75 1.86 -31.97
C ASP A 27 24.90 1.07 -30.96
N LEU A 28 23.59 1.35 -30.97
CA LEU A 28 22.60 0.56 -30.28
C LEU A 28 22.45 -0.76 -31.03
N GLN A 29 23.26 -1.75 -30.67
CA GLN A 29 22.98 -3.14 -31.01
C GLN A 29 21.59 -3.49 -30.45
N GLN A 30 20.63 -3.61 -31.37
CA GLN A 30 19.30 -4.15 -31.10
C GLN A 30 19.49 -5.62 -30.70
N SER A 31 19.60 -5.87 -29.40
CA SER A 31 19.40 -7.19 -28.85
C SER A 31 17.92 -7.53 -29.04
N ASN A 32 17.67 -8.56 -29.86
CA ASN A 32 16.39 -9.27 -29.88
C ASN A 32 16.19 -9.85 -28.49
N ILE A 33 15.53 -9.10 -27.61
CA ILE A 33 15.07 -9.57 -26.33
C ILE A 33 13.72 -10.21 -26.62
N ASP A 34 13.72 -11.54 -26.68
CA ASP A 34 12.51 -12.34 -26.72
C ASP A 34 11.58 -11.85 -25.60
N GLU A 35 10.40 -11.39 -26.03
CA GLU A 35 9.36 -10.87 -25.16
C GLU A 35 8.71 -12.06 -24.45
N GLU A 36 9.41 -12.60 -23.45
CA GLU A 36 8.87 -13.56 -22.51
C GLU A 36 7.77 -12.83 -21.72
N THR A 37 6.56 -12.84 -22.27
CA THR A 37 5.35 -12.64 -21.48
C THR A 37 5.35 -13.77 -20.47
N GLU A 38 5.86 -13.52 -19.27
CA GLU A 38 5.59 -14.31 -18.07
C GLU A 38 4.07 -14.29 -17.85
N THR A 39 3.35 -15.08 -18.64
CA THR A 39 2.02 -15.55 -18.28
C THR A 39 2.18 -16.20 -16.91
N CYS A 40 1.30 -15.86 -15.97
CA CYS A 40 1.21 -16.47 -14.65
C CYS A 40 0.78 -17.95 -14.75
N VAL A 41 1.53 -18.76 -15.51
CA VAL A 41 1.47 -20.22 -15.54
C VAL A 41 2.48 -20.66 -14.49
N GLY A 42 2.16 -20.38 -13.23
CA GLY A 42 2.86 -21.03 -12.14
C GLY A 42 2.57 -22.53 -12.24
N ASP A 43 3.61 -23.34 -12.12
CA ASP A 43 3.47 -24.74 -11.76
C ASP A 43 2.43 -24.85 -10.64
N GLU A 44 1.58 -25.86 -10.71
CA GLU A 44 0.51 -26.18 -9.76
C GLU A 44 1.14 -26.60 -8.42
N VAL A 45 1.82 -25.67 -7.76
CA VAL A 45 2.21 -25.76 -6.36
C VAL A 45 0.89 -25.71 -5.61
N ASP A 46 0.59 -26.77 -4.86
CA ASP A 46 -0.57 -26.87 -3.97
C ASP A 46 -0.71 -25.58 -3.16
N GLY A 47 -1.48 -24.63 -3.70
CA GLY A 47 -1.79 -23.39 -3.01
C GLY A 47 -2.56 -23.72 -1.74
N PRO A 48 -2.58 -22.81 -0.74
CA PRO A 48 -3.40 -23.01 0.45
C PRO A 48 -4.83 -23.31 -0.01
N GLY A 49 -5.28 -24.55 0.23
CA GLY A 49 -6.60 -25.00 -0.19
C GLY A 49 -7.66 -24.05 0.36
N ILE A 50 -8.64 -23.69 -0.47
CA ILE A 50 -9.72 -22.80 -0.06
C ILE A 50 -10.39 -23.39 1.19
N PRO A 51 -10.44 -22.67 2.32
CA PRO A 51 -11.05 -23.19 3.53
C PRO A 51 -12.54 -23.48 3.28
N PRO A 52 -13.11 -24.53 3.91
CA PRO A 52 -14.52 -24.89 3.77
C PRO A 52 -15.43 -23.96 4.58
N ILE A 53 -15.32 -22.64 4.38
CA ILE A 53 -16.12 -21.61 5.06
C ILE A 53 -17.18 -21.03 4.11
N PRO A 54 -18.37 -20.64 4.62
CA PRO A 54 -19.38 -20.01 3.80
C PRO A 54 -18.88 -18.68 3.19
N PRO A 55 -19.08 -18.45 1.88
CA PRO A 55 -18.82 -17.14 1.29
C PRO A 55 -19.74 -16.07 1.88
N THR A 56 -19.22 -14.85 2.01
CA THR A 56 -19.91 -13.70 2.58
C THR A 56 -19.56 -12.43 1.82
N ASN A 57 -20.30 -11.36 2.04
CA ASN A 57 -19.96 -10.02 1.56
C ASN A 57 -20.59 -8.99 2.49
N TYR A 58 -20.02 -7.79 2.55
CA TYR A 58 -20.46 -6.70 3.44
C TYR A 58 -20.42 -7.08 4.92
N LEU A 59 -19.37 -7.79 5.34
CA LEU A 59 -19.18 -8.20 6.73
C LEU A 59 -18.63 -7.05 7.58
N HIS A 60 -19.29 -6.76 8.70
CA HIS A 60 -18.85 -5.76 9.66
C HIS A 60 -18.73 -6.38 11.06
N ILE A 61 -17.51 -6.40 11.61
CA ILE A 61 -17.22 -6.91 12.96
C ILE A 61 -16.49 -5.81 13.73
N SER A 62 -17.07 -5.39 14.85
CA SER A 62 -16.44 -4.47 15.79
C SER A 62 -16.45 -5.08 17.18
N LYS A 63 -15.29 -5.19 17.80
CA LYS A 63 -15.13 -5.68 19.19
C LYS A 63 -14.49 -4.59 20.06
N HIS A 64 -14.71 -4.67 21.36
CA HIS A 64 -14.06 -3.81 22.35
C HIS A 64 -13.19 -4.68 23.24
N ASP A 65 -11.96 -4.27 23.51
CA ASP A 65 -10.99 -5.00 24.35
C ASP A 65 -10.83 -6.49 24.02
N SER A 66 -10.92 -6.85 22.74
CA SER A 66 -10.83 -8.23 22.30
C SER A 66 -10.21 -8.33 20.91
N PRO A 67 -9.38 -9.36 20.65
CA PRO A 67 -8.87 -9.59 19.32
C PRO A 67 -9.97 -10.00 18.34
N VAL A 68 -9.76 -9.66 17.08
CA VAL A 68 -10.59 -10.06 15.94
C VAL A 68 -9.73 -10.99 15.08
N ASN A 69 -10.11 -12.26 14.98
CA ASN A 69 -9.38 -13.27 14.21
C ASN A 69 -10.37 -13.92 13.25
N GLU A 70 -10.30 -13.56 11.97
CA GLU A 70 -11.31 -13.92 10.98
C GLU A 70 -10.66 -14.57 9.74
N GLN A 71 -11.34 -15.58 9.22
CA GLN A 71 -11.07 -16.16 7.90
C GLN A 71 -12.33 -15.93 7.06
N VAL A 72 -12.20 -15.28 5.91
CA VAL A 72 -13.36 -14.83 5.13
C VAL A 72 -13.18 -15.08 3.63
N ILE A 73 -14.19 -15.65 2.99
CA ILE A 73 -14.30 -15.70 1.54
C ILE A 73 -15.27 -14.59 1.12
N LEU A 74 -14.77 -13.55 0.46
CA LEU A 74 -15.57 -12.45 -0.06
C LEU A 74 -16.15 -12.81 -1.43
N ASP A 75 -17.47 -12.93 -1.53
CA ASP A 75 -18.19 -13.23 -2.78
C ASP A 75 -18.84 -11.97 -3.37
N LEU A 76 -18.26 -11.48 -4.47
CA LEU A 76 -18.69 -10.25 -5.11
C LEU A 76 -20.00 -10.37 -5.90
N SER A 77 -20.56 -11.57 -6.01
CA SER A 77 -21.89 -11.80 -6.60
C SER A 77 -23.03 -11.45 -5.64
N MET A 78 -22.75 -11.37 -4.34
CA MET A 78 -23.75 -11.07 -3.32
C MET A 78 -24.21 -9.61 -3.40
N VAL A 79 -25.53 -9.41 -3.33
CA VAL A 79 -26.14 -8.08 -3.35
C VAL A 79 -25.94 -7.39 -2.00
N PRO A 80 -25.56 -6.10 -1.96
CA PRO A 80 -25.45 -5.36 -0.71
C PRO A 80 -26.76 -5.37 0.08
N PRO A 81 -26.69 -5.46 1.42
CA PRO A 81 -27.87 -5.36 2.25
C PRO A 81 -28.53 -3.97 2.08
N PRO A 82 -29.85 -3.86 2.24
CA PRO A 82 -30.53 -2.57 2.23
C PRO A 82 -29.92 -1.63 3.27
N LEU A 83 -29.66 -0.38 2.87
CA LEU A 83 -29.16 0.64 3.77
C LEU A 83 -30.19 0.92 4.89
N PRO A 84 -29.75 1.10 6.14
CA PRO A 84 -30.63 1.56 7.21
C PRO A 84 -31.28 2.91 6.87
N PRO A 85 -32.53 3.16 7.31
CA PRO A 85 -33.16 4.46 7.12
C PRO A 85 -32.34 5.58 7.78
N GLY A 86 -32.09 6.66 7.04
CA GLY A 86 -31.31 7.81 7.51
C GLY A 86 -29.84 7.80 7.09
N VAL A 87 -29.33 6.73 6.47
CA VAL A 87 -28.03 6.75 5.80
C VAL A 87 -28.18 7.45 4.44
N ALA A 88 -27.37 8.48 4.19
CA ALA A 88 -27.38 9.21 2.93
C ALA A 88 -27.13 8.26 1.75
N SER A 89 -27.93 8.38 0.69
CA SER A 89 -27.68 7.71 -0.59
C SER A 89 -26.34 8.20 -1.13
N GLY A 90 -25.30 7.38 -1.03
CA GLY A 90 -23.93 7.74 -1.42
C GLY A 90 -22.86 7.20 -0.46
N THR A 91 -23.22 6.74 0.73
CA THR A 91 -22.26 6.05 1.60
C THR A 91 -21.87 4.71 0.96
N VAL A 92 -20.59 4.57 0.59
CA VAL A 92 -20.05 3.34 0.01
C VAL A 92 -19.97 2.26 1.09
N CYS A 93 -20.77 1.21 0.98
CA CYS A 93 -20.66 0.04 1.85
C CYS A 93 -19.36 -0.71 1.53
N LYS A 94 -18.44 -0.79 2.51
CA LYS A 94 -17.24 -1.63 2.40
C LYS A 94 -17.64 -3.12 2.43
N ASN A 95 -16.93 -3.95 1.70
CA ASN A 95 -17.15 -5.40 1.63
C ASN A 95 -16.71 -6.11 2.93
N LEU A 96 -15.69 -5.56 3.60
CA LEU A 96 -15.20 -6.05 4.88
C LEU A 96 -14.84 -4.86 5.78
N THR A 97 -15.24 -4.92 7.04
CA THR A 97 -14.81 -3.98 8.07
C THR A 97 -14.56 -4.73 9.36
N LEU A 98 -13.31 -4.74 9.82
CA LEU A 98 -12.88 -5.36 11.06
C LEU A 98 -12.28 -4.28 11.96
N HIS A 99 -12.81 -4.14 13.17
CA HIS A 99 -12.38 -3.09 14.09
C HIS A 99 -12.27 -3.60 15.53
N THR A 100 -11.22 -3.17 16.24
CA THR A 100 -11.12 -3.34 17.70
C THR A 100 -10.37 -2.22 18.40
N THR A 101 -10.86 -1.75 19.55
CA THR A 101 -10.20 -0.70 20.33
C THR A 101 -8.90 -1.20 20.97
N ASN A 102 -8.93 -2.34 21.65
CA ASN A 102 -7.74 -2.94 22.26
C ASN A 102 -7.69 -4.42 21.88
N GLY A 103 -6.67 -4.82 21.13
CA GLY A 103 -6.55 -6.16 20.60
C GLY A 103 -5.96 -6.14 19.19
N HIS A 104 -5.47 -7.28 18.72
CA HIS A 104 -5.01 -7.39 17.35
C HIS A 104 -6.18 -7.73 16.41
N VAL A 105 -6.04 -7.31 15.15
CA VAL A 105 -6.88 -7.76 14.04
C VAL A 105 -6.05 -8.70 13.17
N THR A 106 -6.47 -9.95 13.03
CA THR A 106 -5.88 -10.92 12.11
C THR A 106 -6.95 -11.34 11.10
N ALA A 107 -6.67 -11.19 9.82
CA ALA A 107 -7.59 -11.56 8.75
C ALA A 107 -6.89 -12.35 7.64
N GLU A 108 -7.45 -13.51 7.30
CA GLU A 108 -7.13 -14.25 6.08
C GLU A 108 -8.30 -14.13 5.11
N ILE A 109 -8.02 -13.60 3.92
CA ILE A 109 -9.04 -13.10 3.01
C ILE A 109 -8.85 -13.76 1.65
N TRP A 110 -9.89 -14.45 1.20
CA TRP A 110 -10.01 -14.95 -0.17
C TRP A 110 -11.06 -14.14 -0.89
N ILE A 111 -10.81 -13.78 -2.15
CA ILE A 111 -11.76 -13.01 -2.96
C ILE A 111 -12.24 -13.91 -4.09
N ARG A 112 -13.55 -14.13 -4.12
CA ARG A 112 -14.25 -14.86 -5.17
C ARG A 112 -14.90 -13.86 -6.13
N HIS A 113 -14.47 -13.96 -7.38
CA HIS A 113 -15.05 -13.18 -8.46
C HIS A 113 -16.40 -13.80 -8.90
N ASP A 114 -17.34 -12.97 -9.33
CA ASP A 114 -18.68 -13.41 -9.76
C ASP A 114 -18.72 -13.87 -11.23
N GLY A 115 -17.59 -13.79 -11.93
CA GLY A 115 -17.49 -14.09 -13.36
C GLY A 115 -18.05 -13.00 -14.27
N SER A 116 -18.40 -11.83 -13.72
CA SER A 116 -18.83 -10.69 -14.52
C SER A 116 -17.67 -10.16 -15.37
N THR A 117 -17.97 -9.68 -16.57
CA THR A 117 -16.95 -8.96 -17.37
C THR A 117 -16.68 -7.57 -16.80
N GLU A 118 -17.54 -7.07 -15.92
CA GLU A 118 -17.38 -5.78 -15.28
C GLU A 118 -16.37 -5.87 -14.14
N SER A 119 -15.36 -5.00 -14.18
CA SER A 119 -14.36 -4.96 -13.12
C SER A 119 -14.99 -4.41 -11.83
N LYS A 120 -15.16 -5.29 -10.84
CA LYS A 120 -15.64 -4.91 -9.51
C LYS A 120 -14.49 -4.48 -8.61
N ARG A 121 -14.76 -3.57 -7.67
CA ARG A 121 -13.79 -3.16 -6.65
C ARG A 121 -14.19 -3.75 -5.30
N VAL A 122 -13.22 -4.37 -4.61
CA VAL A 122 -13.36 -4.88 -3.24
C VAL A 122 -12.82 -3.82 -2.29
N SER A 123 -13.68 -3.30 -1.43
CA SER A 123 -13.33 -2.26 -0.45
C SER A 123 -13.26 -2.86 0.96
N MET A 124 -12.15 -2.69 1.66
CA MET A 124 -11.92 -3.27 2.99
C MET A 124 -11.34 -2.26 3.98
N ASP A 125 -11.66 -2.45 5.25
CA ASP A 125 -11.18 -1.65 6.37
C ASP A 125 -10.80 -2.55 7.55
N LEU A 126 -9.55 -2.50 7.96
CA LEU A 126 -9.05 -3.26 9.10
C LEU A 126 -8.34 -2.28 10.03
N SER A 127 -8.90 -2.10 11.23
CA SER A 127 -8.44 -1.04 12.12
C SER A 127 -8.36 -1.45 13.59
N THR A 128 -7.36 -0.90 14.28
CA THR A 128 -7.24 -0.97 15.74
C THR A 128 -6.62 0.28 16.36
N ASP A 129 -7.05 0.63 17.57
CA ASP A 129 -6.40 1.71 18.31
C ASP A 129 -5.13 1.22 19.03
N ASN A 130 -5.20 0.06 19.68
CA ASN A 130 -4.06 -0.52 20.38
C ASN A 130 -3.93 -2.02 20.06
N GLY A 131 -3.05 -2.33 19.12
CA GLY A 131 -2.80 -3.67 18.66
C GLY A 131 -2.17 -3.69 17.28
N ALA A 132 -1.82 -4.90 16.82
CA ALA A 132 -1.32 -5.10 15.48
C ALA A 132 -2.47 -5.39 14.51
N VAL A 133 -2.30 -5.01 13.24
CA VAL A 133 -3.15 -5.45 12.14
C VAL A 133 -2.35 -6.41 11.26
N ARG A 134 -2.87 -7.62 11.06
CA ARG A 134 -2.29 -8.65 10.20
C ARG A 134 -3.32 -9.03 9.16
N ALA A 135 -3.02 -8.76 7.90
CA ALA A 135 -3.90 -9.08 6.79
C ALA A 135 -3.15 -9.90 5.74
N THR A 136 -3.73 -11.05 5.39
CA THR A 136 -3.27 -11.87 4.26
C THR A 136 -4.39 -11.92 3.24
N VAL A 137 -4.12 -11.38 2.05
CA VAL A 137 -5.02 -11.47 0.90
C VAL A 137 -4.44 -12.53 -0.02
N HIS A 138 -5.16 -13.65 -0.14
CA HIS A 138 -4.79 -14.73 -1.04
C HIS A 138 -5.14 -14.40 -2.49
N ASP A 139 -4.57 -15.15 -3.41
CA ASP A 139 -4.84 -15.00 -4.84
C ASP A 139 -6.35 -15.05 -5.13
N ARG A 140 -6.76 -14.12 -6.00
CA ARG A 140 -8.14 -13.92 -6.43
C ARG A 140 -8.48 -15.03 -7.41
N PHE A 141 -9.39 -15.93 -7.04
CA PHE A 141 -9.73 -17.07 -7.89
C PHE A 141 -11.08 -16.86 -8.61
N SER A 142 -11.10 -17.21 -9.89
CA SER A 142 -12.32 -17.36 -10.68
C SER A 142 -12.56 -18.85 -10.92
N PRO A 143 -13.67 -19.44 -10.43
CA PRO A 143 -14.00 -20.82 -10.74
C PRO A 143 -14.26 -20.95 -12.25
N GLY A 144 -13.32 -21.56 -12.99
CA GLY A 144 -13.52 -21.96 -14.39
C GLY A 144 -13.02 -20.99 -15.47
N ASP A 145 -12.41 -19.86 -15.12
CA ASP A 145 -11.83 -18.94 -16.12
C ASP A 145 -10.45 -18.43 -15.68
N ARG A 146 -9.44 -18.70 -16.51
CA ARG A 146 -8.04 -18.26 -16.31
C ARG A 146 -7.77 -16.90 -16.95
N SER A 147 -8.78 -16.22 -17.47
CA SER A 147 -8.62 -14.87 -17.98
C SER A 147 -8.24 -13.91 -16.85
N ILE A 148 -6.93 -13.62 -16.74
CA ILE A 148 -6.33 -12.62 -15.82
C ILE A 148 -7.00 -11.24 -15.98
N ARG A 149 -7.72 -11.00 -17.07
CA ARG A 149 -8.26 -9.69 -17.45
C ARG A 149 -9.43 -9.20 -16.58
N THR A 150 -10.01 -10.04 -15.73
CA THR A 150 -11.18 -9.67 -14.90
C THR A 150 -10.94 -9.90 -13.42
N LEU A 151 -9.73 -9.64 -12.92
CA LEU A 151 -9.51 -9.68 -11.47
C LEU A 151 -10.14 -8.43 -10.83
N PRO A 152 -10.87 -8.57 -9.71
CA PRO A 152 -11.48 -7.43 -9.05
C PRO A 152 -10.43 -6.53 -8.40
N PHE A 153 -10.56 -5.22 -8.56
CA PHE A 153 -9.62 -4.25 -7.98
C PHE A 153 -9.68 -4.26 -6.45
N LEU A 154 -8.52 -4.20 -5.82
CA LEU A 154 -8.38 -4.18 -4.37
C LEU A 154 -8.33 -2.74 -3.86
N ASN A 155 -9.18 -2.39 -2.90
CA ASN A 155 -9.09 -1.15 -2.14
C ASN A 155 -9.08 -1.47 -0.65
N MET A 156 -7.96 -1.23 0.03
CA MET A 156 -7.79 -1.62 1.44
C MET A 156 -7.29 -0.43 2.28
N GLU A 157 -7.98 -0.19 3.39
CA GLU A 157 -7.56 0.72 4.44
C GLU A 157 -7.13 -0.09 5.67
N LEU A 158 -5.88 0.12 6.10
CA LEU A 158 -5.32 -0.51 7.30
C LEU A 158 -4.98 0.60 8.30
N ARG A 159 -5.44 0.47 9.55
CA ARG A 159 -5.13 1.44 10.60
C ARG A 159 -4.67 0.78 11.88
N ALA A 160 -3.54 1.21 12.42
CA ALA A 160 -3.11 0.86 13.76
C ALA A 160 -2.57 2.11 14.45
N ASN A 161 -3.10 2.56 15.59
CA ASN A 161 -2.51 3.73 16.25
C ASN A 161 -1.24 3.36 17.04
N HIS A 162 -1.27 2.22 17.74
CA HIS A 162 -0.14 1.64 18.46
C HIS A 162 -0.01 0.16 18.14
N GLY A 163 0.98 -0.19 17.32
CA GLY A 163 1.25 -1.58 16.97
C GLY A 163 1.80 -1.72 15.56
N ASP A 164 1.94 -2.94 15.10
CA ASP A 164 2.54 -3.22 13.81
C ASP A 164 1.47 -3.53 12.77
N VAL A 165 1.70 -3.13 11.52
CA VAL A 165 0.90 -3.54 10.37
C VAL A 165 1.69 -4.55 9.55
N TYR A 166 1.11 -5.74 9.36
CA TYR A 166 1.64 -6.79 8.51
C TYR A 166 0.66 -7.05 7.38
N LEU A 167 1.15 -6.96 6.15
CA LEU A 167 0.34 -7.11 4.96
C LEU A 167 0.98 -8.10 3.99
N SER A 168 0.24 -9.14 3.65
CA SER A 168 0.60 -10.13 2.64
C SER A 168 -0.36 -9.97 1.45
N LEU A 169 0.18 -9.63 0.28
CA LEU A 169 -0.61 -9.30 -0.92
C LEU A 169 -0.46 -10.35 -2.02
N PRO A 170 -1.49 -10.57 -2.84
CA PRO A 170 -1.37 -11.44 -3.99
C PRO A 170 -0.39 -10.83 -5.02
N ARG A 171 0.36 -11.67 -5.75
CA ARG A 171 1.38 -11.21 -6.72
C ARG A 171 0.81 -10.39 -7.88
N CYS A 172 -0.49 -10.49 -8.10
CA CYS A 172 -1.22 -9.71 -9.09
C CYS A 172 -1.57 -8.28 -8.64
N PHE A 173 -1.26 -7.87 -7.41
CA PHE A 173 -1.50 -6.50 -6.95
C PHE A 173 -0.71 -5.49 -7.78
N ARG A 174 -1.40 -4.47 -8.31
CA ARG A 174 -0.81 -3.39 -9.11
C ARG A 174 -1.45 -2.06 -8.75
N GLY A 175 -0.67 -1.15 -8.19
CA GLY A 175 -1.12 0.20 -7.90
C GLY A 175 -0.41 0.87 -6.72
N PRO A 176 -0.91 2.03 -6.29
CA PRO A 176 -0.30 2.79 -5.22
C PRO A 176 -0.53 2.19 -3.83
N ILE A 177 0.49 2.32 -3.00
CA ILE A 177 0.47 2.09 -1.56
C ILE A 177 0.85 3.39 -0.87
N THR A 178 -0.11 3.99 -0.17
CA THR A 178 0.11 5.17 0.65
C THR A 178 0.31 4.73 2.09
N ILE A 179 1.44 5.10 2.68
CA ILE A 179 1.79 4.80 4.07
C ILE A 179 1.97 6.13 4.81
N ARG A 180 1.13 6.34 5.83
CA ARG A 180 1.20 7.47 6.75
C ARG A 180 1.59 6.95 8.12
N THR A 181 2.85 7.18 8.49
CA THR A 181 3.34 6.83 9.82
C THR A 181 4.35 7.84 10.31
N ARG A 182 4.39 8.07 11.63
CA ARG A 182 5.46 8.90 12.23
C ARG A 182 6.76 8.11 12.41
N ASP A 183 6.68 6.79 12.36
CA ASP A 183 7.84 5.92 12.49
C ASP A 183 8.41 5.60 11.11
N ASP A 184 9.72 5.73 10.95
CA ASP A 184 10.41 5.38 9.69
C ASP A 184 10.53 3.87 9.45
N ARG A 185 9.80 3.03 10.18
CA ARG A 185 9.96 1.57 10.19
C ARG A 185 9.07 0.93 9.14
N ILE A 186 9.46 1.06 7.88
CA ILE A 186 8.82 0.40 6.75
C ILE A 186 9.78 -0.62 6.17
N ALA A 187 9.35 -1.87 6.07
CA ALA A 187 10.12 -2.94 5.43
C ALA A 187 9.27 -3.69 4.40
N PHE A 188 9.94 -4.07 3.32
CA PHE A 188 9.38 -4.90 2.26
C PHE A 188 10.16 -6.20 2.20
N SER A 189 9.50 -7.30 1.83
CA SER A 189 10.23 -8.50 1.43
C SER A 189 11.13 -8.18 0.23
N PRO A 190 12.27 -8.88 0.03
CA PRO A 190 13.18 -8.58 -1.07
C PRO A 190 12.53 -8.64 -2.45
N ALA A 191 11.61 -9.59 -2.67
CA ALA A 191 10.89 -9.74 -3.93
C ALA A 191 9.78 -8.70 -4.11
N PHE A 192 9.12 -8.27 -3.03
CA PHE A 192 8.17 -7.15 -3.05
C PHE A 192 8.88 -5.83 -3.37
N GLY A 193 10.00 -5.56 -2.69
CA GLY A 193 10.82 -4.37 -2.89
C GLY A 193 11.31 -4.21 -4.34
N LYS A 194 11.65 -5.30 -5.04
CA LYS A 194 12.07 -5.26 -6.45
C LYS A 194 11.00 -4.72 -7.40
N ARG A 195 9.71 -4.87 -7.06
CA ARG A 195 8.56 -4.39 -7.85
C ARG A 195 7.96 -3.11 -7.30
N THR A 196 8.58 -2.53 -6.29
CA THR A 196 8.10 -1.33 -5.60
C THR A 196 9.00 -0.15 -5.91
N ALA A 197 8.40 1.01 -6.22
CA ALA A 197 9.12 2.26 -6.41
C ALA A 197 8.52 3.35 -5.52
N LEU A 198 9.36 4.10 -4.82
CA LEU A 198 8.93 5.29 -4.09
C LEU A 198 8.58 6.40 -5.10
N ILE A 199 7.34 6.91 -5.04
CA ILE A 199 6.87 8.03 -5.86
C ILE A 199 7.06 9.36 -5.12
N SER A 200 6.66 9.41 -3.85
CA SER A 200 6.74 10.62 -3.02
C SER A 200 7.02 10.28 -1.56
N ASP A 201 7.75 11.17 -0.90
CA ASP A 201 7.96 11.19 0.55
C ASP A 201 7.82 12.65 1.00
N VAL A 202 6.65 13.00 1.52
CA VAL A 202 6.34 14.38 1.91
C VAL A 202 5.68 14.36 3.28
N SER A 203 6.32 15.00 4.27
CA SER A 203 5.74 15.21 5.59
C SER A 203 5.30 13.94 6.34
N GLY A 204 5.98 12.82 6.11
CA GLY A 204 5.63 11.52 6.73
C GLY A 204 4.60 10.70 5.94
N ASP A 205 4.06 11.26 4.86
CA ASP A 205 3.26 10.52 3.89
C ASP A 205 4.19 9.99 2.79
N ARG A 206 4.32 8.67 2.72
CA ARG A 206 5.09 7.97 1.69
C ARG A 206 4.15 7.27 0.72
N VAL A 207 4.29 7.58 -0.56
CA VAL A 207 3.54 6.90 -1.62
C VAL A 207 4.49 6.04 -2.42
N TYR A 208 4.22 4.75 -2.44
CA TYR A 208 4.90 3.76 -3.25
C TYR A 208 3.99 3.34 -4.40
N PHE A 209 4.57 2.96 -5.52
CA PHE A 209 3.87 2.25 -6.59
C PHE A 209 4.37 0.82 -6.66
N VAL A 210 3.47 -0.13 -6.83
CA VAL A 210 3.78 -1.54 -7.05
C VAL A 210 3.32 -1.95 -8.43
N GLY A 211 4.22 -2.52 -9.23
CA GLY A 211 3.90 -3.02 -10.55
C GLY A 211 5.12 -3.27 -11.43
N ASP A 212 4.88 -3.50 -12.71
CA ASP A 212 5.95 -3.68 -13.68
C ASP A 212 6.58 -2.33 -14.01
N ARG A 213 7.90 -2.25 -13.87
CA ARG A 213 8.64 -1.03 -14.23
C ARG A 213 8.49 -0.81 -15.73
N PRO A 214 7.99 0.35 -16.19
CA PRO A 214 7.87 0.61 -17.62
C PRO A 214 9.26 0.56 -18.27
N ARG A 215 9.36 -0.04 -19.47
CA ARG A 215 10.64 -0.20 -20.21
C ARG A 215 11.39 1.12 -20.41
N GLY A 216 10.66 2.25 -20.45
CA GLY A 216 11.22 3.60 -20.53
C GLY A 216 11.76 4.18 -19.22
N GLY A 217 11.80 3.39 -18.13
CA GLY A 217 12.42 3.75 -16.86
C GLY A 217 11.70 4.81 -16.03
N ARG A 218 10.70 5.51 -16.58
CA ARG A 218 9.89 6.52 -15.88
C ARG A 218 8.51 5.98 -15.55
N TRP A 219 8.21 5.87 -14.26
CA TRP A 219 6.85 5.75 -13.77
C TRP A 219 6.06 6.97 -14.22
N ARG A 220 4.94 6.77 -14.91
CA ARG A 220 4.04 7.87 -15.28
C ARG A 220 3.24 8.24 -14.03
N ASN A 221 3.64 9.32 -13.37
CA ASN A 221 2.80 9.94 -12.35
C ASN A 221 1.61 10.57 -13.10
N GLY A 222 0.38 10.11 -12.83
CA GLY A 222 -0.86 10.44 -13.57
C GLY A 222 -1.30 11.91 -13.58
N HIS A 223 -0.44 12.87 -13.26
CA HIS A 223 -0.76 14.29 -13.13
C HIS A 223 -0.73 15.09 -14.44
N ASN A 224 -1.13 14.50 -15.56
CA ASN A 224 -1.44 15.28 -16.77
C ASN A 224 -2.96 15.38 -16.89
N GLY A 225 -3.50 16.57 -16.57
CA GLY A 225 -4.93 16.88 -16.50
C GLY A 225 -5.66 16.88 -17.84
N ASP A 226 -5.61 15.76 -18.55
CA ASP A 226 -6.46 15.49 -19.71
C ASP A 226 -7.63 14.62 -19.23
N ASN A 227 -8.86 15.16 -19.31
CA ASN A 227 -10.12 14.62 -18.79
C ASN A 227 -10.60 13.32 -19.49
N SER A 228 -9.70 12.47 -19.97
CA SER A 228 -10.04 11.11 -20.38
C SER A 228 -10.42 10.34 -19.11
N GLU A 229 -11.59 9.71 -19.05
CA GLU A 229 -11.98 8.72 -18.04
C GLU A 229 -10.75 7.95 -17.58
N THR A 230 -10.31 8.28 -16.37
CA THR A 230 -8.91 8.17 -15.98
C THR A 230 -8.63 6.72 -15.64
N VAL A 231 -7.63 6.14 -16.32
CA VAL A 231 -7.04 4.82 -16.10
C VAL A 231 -6.74 4.53 -14.60
N GLU A 232 -6.70 5.57 -13.76
CA GLU A 232 -6.57 5.52 -12.31
C GLU A 232 -7.67 4.71 -11.60
N ASP A 233 -8.89 4.63 -12.16
CA ASP A 233 -9.97 3.82 -11.56
C ASP A 233 -9.75 2.31 -11.69
N LEU A 234 -8.77 1.90 -12.49
CA LEU A 234 -8.43 0.50 -12.80
C LEU A 234 -7.18 0.00 -12.06
N LEU A 235 -6.79 0.66 -10.97
CA LEU A 235 -5.66 0.22 -10.15
C LEU A 235 -6.13 -0.24 -8.77
N ASP A 236 -5.36 -1.18 -8.22
CA ASP A 236 -5.47 -1.54 -6.81
C ASP A 236 -4.95 -0.37 -5.95
N GLN A 237 -5.48 -0.20 -4.75
CA GLN A 237 -5.13 0.89 -3.84
C GLN A 237 -5.03 0.38 -2.41
N ILE A 238 -3.95 0.76 -1.74
CA ILE A 238 -3.76 0.48 -0.32
C ILE A 238 -3.43 1.77 0.42
N SER A 239 -4.10 2.00 1.54
CA SER A 239 -3.80 3.07 2.48
C SER A 239 -3.50 2.48 3.84
N ILE A 240 -2.34 2.78 4.40
CA ILE A 240 -1.90 2.37 5.72
C ILE A 240 -1.71 3.62 6.57
N ASP A 241 -2.41 3.70 7.69
CA ASP A 241 -2.34 4.84 8.61
C ASP A 241 -1.96 4.36 10.02
N GLY A 242 -1.01 5.03 10.66
CA GLY A 242 -0.73 4.78 12.05
C GLY A 242 0.19 5.81 12.70
N LYS A 243 0.05 5.99 14.01
CA LYS A 243 0.83 7.02 14.72
C LYS A 243 2.20 6.51 15.14
N TYR A 244 2.26 5.29 15.67
CA TYR A 244 3.48 4.65 16.16
C TYR A 244 3.53 3.22 15.63
N THR A 245 3.61 3.10 14.31
CA THR A 245 3.47 1.83 13.61
C THR A 245 4.68 1.50 12.78
N SER A 246 5.14 0.25 12.93
CA SER A 246 5.98 -0.36 11.91
C SER A 246 5.11 -1.04 10.86
N VAL A 247 5.54 -0.96 9.60
CA VAL A 247 4.80 -1.52 8.46
C VAL A 247 5.68 -2.54 7.77
N ARG A 248 5.12 -3.73 7.53
CA ARG A 248 5.77 -4.83 6.81
C ARG A 248 4.87 -5.32 5.71
N ILE A 249 5.39 -5.35 4.48
CA ILE A 249 4.64 -5.80 3.30
C ILE A 249 5.41 -6.88 2.57
N ARG A 250 4.72 -7.95 2.16
CA ARG A 250 5.28 -9.05 1.37
C ARG A 250 4.29 -9.56 0.33
N TRP A 251 4.77 -10.39 -0.58
CA TRP A 251 3.88 -11.21 -1.40
C TRP A 251 3.33 -12.40 -0.61
N ASP A 252 2.14 -12.85 -0.97
CA ASP A 252 1.56 -14.08 -0.45
C ASP A 252 2.44 -15.28 -0.80
N GLY A 253 2.56 -16.20 0.17
CA GLY A 253 3.47 -17.34 0.11
C GLY A 253 4.96 -17.03 0.36
N GLU A 254 5.37 -15.77 0.56
CA GLU A 254 6.75 -15.45 0.92
C GLU A 254 7.02 -15.58 2.43
N GLU A 255 8.29 -15.83 2.78
CA GLU A 255 8.74 -15.86 4.17
C GLU A 255 8.44 -14.53 4.89
N GLU A 256 8.20 -14.59 6.20
CA GLU A 256 7.91 -13.40 6.99
C GLU A 256 9.14 -12.46 7.02
N VAL A 257 8.89 -11.17 6.80
CA VAL A 257 9.95 -10.17 6.91
C VAL A 257 10.39 -10.10 8.37
N PRO A 258 11.69 -10.28 8.67
CA PRO A 258 12.19 -10.29 10.03
C PRO A 258 11.74 -9.06 10.83
N PHE A 259 11.59 -9.24 12.14
CA PHE A 259 11.24 -8.14 13.03
C PHE A 259 12.29 -7.03 12.94
N MET A 260 11.84 -5.81 12.61
CA MET A 260 12.69 -4.63 12.66
C MET A 260 12.96 -4.28 14.12
N LEU A 261 14.13 -4.69 14.61
CA LEU A 261 14.62 -4.18 15.89
C LEU A 261 14.66 -2.65 15.83
N PRO A 262 14.30 -1.94 16.92
CA PRO A 262 14.49 -0.51 17.00
C PRO A 262 15.94 -0.20 16.63
N ASP A 263 16.15 0.77 15.73
CA ASP A 263 17.50 1.20 15.37
C ASP A 263 18.29 1.50 16.66
N PRO A 264 19.33 0.71 16.98
CA PRO A 264 20.05 0.84 18.24
C PRO A 264 20.63 2.24 18.42
N TRP A 265 20.90 2.97 17.32
CA TRP A 265 21.38 4.35 17.37
C TRP A 265 20.33 5.36 17.81
N LYS A 266 19.06 5.20 17.40
CA LYS A 266 17.97 6.09 17.88
C LYS A 266 17.71 5.89 19.39
N ALA A 267 17.85 4.65 19.89
CA ALA A 267 17.75 4.36 21.32
C ALA A 267 18.88 5.04 22.13
N PHE A 268 20.10 5.03 21.60
CA PHE A 268 21.26 5.65 22.24
C PHE A 268 21.11 7.16 22.45
N TRP A 269 20.62 7.91 21.44
CA TRP A 269 20.44 9.36 21.56
C TRP A 269 19.26 9.77 22.45
N SER A 270 18.17 9.01 22.45
CA SER A 270 17.01 9.28 23.31
C SER A 270 17.30 9.13 24.82
N GLY A 271 18.30 8.31 25.18
CA GLY A 271 18.78 8.18 26.56
C GLY A 271 19.74 9.30 26.99
N ALA A 272 20.48 9.90 26.06
CA ALA A 272 21.52 10.88 26.37
C ALA A 272 20.95 12.23 26.85
N GLU A 273 19.75 12.63 26.43
CA GLU A 273 19.12 13.87 26.89
C GLU A 273 18.75 13.86 28.39
N ARG A 274 18.66 12.69 29.03
CA ARG A 274 18.38 12.60 30.47
C ARG A 274 19.61 12.78 31.36
N PHE A 275 20.83 12.70 30.81
CA PHE A 275 22.05 12.77 31.62
C PHE A 275 22.66 14.18 31.75
N PHE A 276 22.21 15.16 30.96
CA PHE A 276 22.78 16.52 31.01
C PHE A 276 21.95 17.54 31.82
N ALA A 277 20.84 17.15 32.46
CA ALA A 277 19.93 18.09 33.13
C ALA A 277 20.14 18.26 34.66
N THR A 278 21.12 17.62 35.28
CA THR A 278 21.38 17.75 36.74
C THR A 278 22.79 18.25 37.06
N GLY A 279 23.25 19.28 36.35
CA GLY A 279 24.40 20.09 36.77
C GLY A 279 24.02 21.09 37.86
N ARG A 280 23.88 20.64 39.11
CA ARG A 280 23.80 21.53 40.29
C ARG A 280 25.22 22.01 40.61
N VAL A 281 25.54 23.24 40.21
CA VAL A 281 26.76 23.92 40.66
C VAL A 281 26.61 24.20 42.16
N VAL A 282 27.52 23.67 42.97
CA VAL A 282 27.70 24.00 44.39
C VAL A 282 28.92 24.89 44.50
#